data_AF-A0A2C0ZCJ5-F1
#
_entry.id   AF-A0A2C0ZCJ5-F1
#
_cell.length_a   1.000
_cell.length_b   1.000
_cell.length_c   1.000
_cell.angle_alpha   90.00
_cell.angle_beta   90.00
_cell.angle_gamma   90.00
#
_symmetry.space_group_name_H-M   'P 1'
#
loop_
_entity.id
_entity.type
_entity.pdbx_description
1 polymer ?
#
loop_
_entity_poly.entity_id
_entity_poly.type
_entity_poly.pdbx_seq_one_letter_code
_entity_poly.pdbx_strand_id
1 'polypeptide(L)'
;MGWSNYEKALALLEQNKVDCDYVGECSDHLIKKAETALGLKFSKIYSHFIKKYGAGVFATYEILGVTHENLHESPSPDYPDAVMFTLTKRRLKRLPENFITIIDYDPDIVYCLDFNNLNDENEPAVVSFNLGEYWGEEEMIAEDFGDFLLEIIQDEIEAIKLSPIKIIYDVEALNGTCYVEIKPGKDTGNHWNQESIYFTDETFTYLSLSIEKMYKKYSLWGFSEIDKFTWGLILDDLEELKLFLKENPKENEVKNKIGFLFDDKTESQFKENFNQNILELINLIIDFQKWISEQCKRHDYITILGI
;
A
#
# COMPACT_ATOMS: atom_id res chain seq x y z
N MET A 1 -7.05 -18.77 -18.33
CA MET A 1 -6.48 -18.83 -16.97
C MET A 1 -7.16 -17.83 -16.04
N GLY A 2 -7.67 -16.72 -16.57
CA GLY A 2 -8.35 -15.66 -15.83
C GLY A 2 -9.39 -16.11 -14.83
N TRP A 3 -10.24 -17.11 -15.12
CA TRP A 3 -11.22 -17.58 -14.12
C TRP A 3 -10.56 -18.13 -12.85
N SER A 4 -9.47 -18.89 -12.99
CA SER A 4 -8.74 -19.44 -11.84
C SER A 4 -8.04 -18.34 -11.04
N ASN A 5 -7.53 -17.32 -11.73
CA ASN A 5 -6.88 -16.17 -11.08
C ASN A 5 -7.90 -15.28 -10.37
N TYR A 6 -9.06 -15.07 -10.98
CA TYR A 6 -10.22 -14.44 -10.35
C TYR A 6 -10.65 -15.18 -9.07
N GLU A 7 -10.85 -16.50 -9.11
CA GLU A 7 -11.21 -17.28 -7.92
C GLU A 7 -10.14 -17.20 -6.82
N LYS A 8 -8.86 -17.22 -7.21
CA LYS A 8 -7.73 -17.06 -6.30
C LYS A 8 -7.72 -15.67 -5.66
N ALA A 9 -7.97 -14.62 -6.45
CA ALA A 9 -8.04 -13.25 -5.97
C ALA A 9 -9.12 -13.08 -4.89
N LEU A 10 -10.32 -13.61 -5.13
CA LEU A 10 -11.40 -13.60 -4.14
C LEU A 10 -11.05 -14.37 -2.87
N ALA A 11 -10.42 -15.55 -3.01
CA ALA A 11 -9.97 -16.32 -1.86
C ALA A 11 -8.91 -15.57 -1.03
N LEU A 12 -8.03 -14.80 -1.67
CA LEU A 12 -7.02 -13.99 -1.00
C LEU A 12 -7.63 -12.83 -0.21
N LEU A 13 -8.66 -12.15 -0.73
CA LEU A 13 -9.40 -11.12 0.01
C LEU A 13 -9.95 -11.68 1.32
N GLU A 14 -10.64 -12.84 1.24
CA GLU A 14 -11.25 -13.49 2.40
C GLU A 14 -10.21 -13.96 3.42
N GLN A 15 -9.11 -14.58 2.95
CA GLN A 15 -8.06 -15.12 3.82
C GLN A 15 -7.27 -14.05 4.56
N ASN A 16 -6.95 -12.93 3.89
CA ASN A 16 -6.11 -11.87 4.44
C ASN A 16 -6.92 -10.70 5.02
N LYS A 17 -8.26 -10.81 5.02
CA LYS A 17 -9.17 -9.75 5.50
C LYS A 17 -8.84 -8.39 4.88
N VAL A 18 -8.50 -8.39 3.60
CA VAL A 18 -8.25 -7.16 2.85
C VAL A 18 -9.53 -6.34 2.86
N ASP A 19 -9.41 -5.05 3.17
CA ASP A 19 -10.57 -4.17 3.27
C ASP A 19 -11.29 -4.11 1.91
N CYS A 20 -12.60 -4.29 1.95
CA CYS A 20 -13.47 -4.29 0.78
C CYS A 20 -14.80 -3.64 1.16
N ASP A 21 -15.23 -2.66 0.38
CA ASP A 21 -16.54 -2.04 0.51
C ASP A 21 -17.22 -2.04 -0.86
N TYR A 22 -18.38 -2.68 -0.97
CA TYR A 22 -19.04 -2.91 -2.24
C TYR A 22 -20.56 -2.83 -2.14
N VAL A 23 -21.18 -2.50 -3.26
CA VAL A 23 -22.63 -2.27 -3.35
C VAL A 23 -23.43 -3.55 -3.10
N GLY A 24 -22.97 -4.69 -3.62
CA GLY A 24 -23.60 -6.00 -3.46
C GLY A 24 -24.28 -6.52 -4.73
N GLU A 25 -25.17 -7.50 -4.56
CA GLU A 25 -25.69 -8.28 -5.69
C GLU A 25 -26.42 -7.44 -6.75
N CYS A 26 -26.08 -7.67 -8.02
CA CYS A 26 -26.69 -7.03 -9.18
C CYS A 26 -27.55 -8.01 -9.97
N SER A 27 -28.77 -7.61 -10.33
CA SER A 27 -29.71 -8.49 -11.03
C SER A 27 -29.31 -8.71 -12.50
N ASP A 28 -29.61 -9.91 -13.03
CA ASP A 28 -29.39 -10.24 -14.45
C ASP A 28 -30.13 -9.27 -15.40
N HIS A 29 -31.29 -8.75 -14.96
CA HIS A 29 -32.04 -7.73 -15.71
C HIS A 29 -31.24 -6.44 -15.85
N LEU A 30 -30.61 -6.00 -14.77
CA LEU A 30 -29.82 -4.77 -14.74
C LEU A 30 -28.54 -4.91 -15.57
N ILE A 31 -27.85 -6.05 -15.45
CA ILE A 31 -26.69 -6.39 -16.31
C ILE A 31 -27.09 -6.33 -17.79
N LYS A 32 -28.20 -6.96 -18.18
CA LYS A 32 -28.68 -6.95 -19.57
C LYS A 32 -28.99 -5.53 -20.08
N LYS A 33 -29.52 -4.66 -19.20
CA LYS A 33 -29.77 -3.25 -19.52
C LYS A 33 -28.46 -2.50 -19.74
N ALA A 34 -27.46 -2.73 -18.89
CA ALA A 34 -26.11 -2.18 -19.01
C ALA A 34 -25.43 -2.61 -20.33
N GLU A 35 -25.46 -3.91 -20.64
CA GLU A 35 -24.96 -4.45 -21.93
C GLU A 35 -25.64 -3.78 -23.13
N THR A 36 -26.97 -3.61 -23.07
CA THR A 36 -27.74 -2.97 -24.15
C THR A 36 -27.37 -1.51 -24.31
N ALA A 37 -27.16 -0.79 -23.20
CA ALA A 37 -26.78 0.62 -23.23
C ALA A 37 -25.36 0.84 -23.79
N LEU A 38 -24.44 -0.06 -23.49
CA LEU A 38 -23.06 0.01 -23.98
C LEU A 38 -22.87 -0.60 -25.37
N GLY A 39 -23.82 -1.41 -25.85
CA GLY A 39 -23.71 -2.14 -27.11
C GLY A 39 -22.73 -3.32 -27.06
N LEU A 40 -22.36 -3.77 -25.86
CA LEU A 40 -21.36 -4.81 -25.61
C LEU A 40 -21.95 -5.92 -24.75
N LYS A 41 -21.48 -7.15 -24.95
CA LYS A 41 -21.75 -8.28 -24.04
C LYS A 41 -20.64 -8.37 -23.03
N PHE A 42 -20.98 -8.39 -21.75
CA PHE A 42 -19.98 -8.47 -20.70
C PHE A 42 -19.37 -9.87 -20.70
N SER A 43 -18.07 -9.93 -20.41
CA SER A 43 -17.35 -11.19 -20.35
C SER A 43 -17.79 -12.02 -19.15
N LYS A 44 -17.40 -13.30 -19.11
CA LYS A 44 -17.87 -14.22 -18.07
C LYS A 44 -17.36 -13.77 -16.70
N ILE A 45 -16.09 -13.39 -16.59
CA ILE A 45 -15.50 -12.95 -15.31
C ILE A 45 -16.15 -11.63 -14.85
N TYR A 46 -16.19 -10.61 -15.71
CA TYR A 46 -16.72 -9.30 -15.32
C TYR A 46 -18.23 -9.35 -14.99
N SER A 47 -19.00 -10.16 -15.72
CA SER A 47 -20.41 -10.41 -15.40
C SER A 47 -20.59 -11.05 -14.02
N HIS A 48 -19.74 -12.03 -13.69
CA HIS A 48 -19.79 -12.67 -12.38
C HIS A 48 -19.41 -11.70 -11.25
N PHE A 49 -18.39 -10.87 -11.47
CA PHE A 49 -18.00 -9.81 -10.54
C PHE A 49 -19.16 -8.84 -10.28
N ILE A 50 -19.76 -8.26 -11.32
CA ILE A 50 -20.90 -7.34 -11.17
C ILE A 50 -22.07 -8.02 -10.48
N LYS A 51 -22.39 -9.27 -10.84
CA LYS A 51 -23.51 -9.99 -10.25
C LYS A 51 -23.35 -10.17 -8.74
N LYS A 52 -22.13 -10.43 -8.27
CA LYS A 52 -21.85 -10.71 -6.85
C LYS A 52 -21.61 -9.44 -6.04
N TYR A 53 -20.89 -8.47 -6.61
CA TYR A 53 -20.37 -7.32 -5.88
C TYR A 53 -20.94 -5.98 -6.34
N GLY A 54 -21.53 -5.92 -7.54
CA GLY A 54 -22.03 -4.69 -8.14
C GLY A 54 -20.87 -3.85 -8.63
N ALA A 55 -20.29 -3.09 -7.71
CA ALA A 55 -19.10 -2.25 -7.83
C ALA A 55 -18.56 -1.99 -6.41
N GLY A 56 -17.33 -1.52 -6.27
CA GLY A 56 -16.81 -1.20 -4.93
C GLY A 56 -15.29 -1.10 -4.86
N VAL A 57 -14.80 -0.80 -3.67
CA VAL A 57 -13.38 -0.78 -3.31
C VAL A 57 -12.91 -2.20 -3.02
N PHE A 58 -11.89 -2.63 -3.76
CA PHE A 58 -11.16 -3.89 -3.58
C PHE A 58 -9.69 -3.52 -3.40
N ALA A 59 -9.13 -3.82 -2.22
CA ALA A 59 -7.82 -3.30 -1.82
C ALA A 59 -7.82 -1.76 -1.85
N THR A 60 -6.98 -1.14 -2.68
CA THR A 60 -6.90 0.32 -2.85
C THR A 60 -7.63 0.83 -4.10
N TYR A 61 -8.34 -0.04 -4.82
CA TYR A 61 -9.01 0.27 -6.08
C TYR A 61 -10.55 0.14 -5.94
N GLU A 62 -11.29 1.24 -6.03
CA GLU A 62 -12.71 1.30 -6.45
C GLU A 62 -12.94 0.82 -7.90
N ILE A 63 -13.25 -0.46 -8.05
CA ILE A 63 -13.61 -1.07 -9.32
C ILE A 63 -15.07 -0.73 -9.65
N LEU A 64 -15.25 -0.06 -10.78
CA LEU A 64 -16.55 0.31 -11.32
C LEU A 64 -17.29 -0.93 -11.83
N GLY A 65 -18.61 -0.91 -11.67
CA GLY A 65 -19.48 -1.96 -12.16
C GLY A 65 -20.88 -1.45 -12.43
N VAL A 66 -21.92 -2.20 -12.07
CA VAL A 66 -23.31 -1.74 -12.33
C VAL A 66 -24.03 -1.54 -11.02
N THR A 67 -24.40 -0.29 -10.75
CA THR A 67 -24.96 0.11 -9.44
C THR A 67 -26.36 0.69 -9.56
N HIS A 68 -26.72 1.27 -10.72
CA HIS A 68 -27.96 2.03 -10.88
C HIS A 68 -28.79 1.63 -12.08
N GLU A 69 -30.12 1.66 -11.92
CA GLU A 69 -31.05 1.48 -13.04
C GLU A 69 -31.07 2.69 -13.99
N ASN A 70 -30.81 3.90 -13.49
CA ASN A 70 -30.92 5.11 -14.30
C ASN A 70 -29.58 5.48 -14.96
N LEU A 71 -29.32 4.86 -16.10
CA LEU A 71 -28.08 5.00 -16.88
C LEU A 71 -27.88 6.38 -17.54
N HIS A 72 -28.81 7.33 -17.35
CA HIS A 72 -28.77 8.67 -17.93
C HIS A 72 -28.48 9.78 -16.91
N GLU A 73 -28.34 9.43 -15.63
CA GLU A 73 -27.89 10.38 -14.62
C GLU A 73 -26.42 10.76 -14.86
N SER A 74 -26.00 11.90 -14.28
CA SER A 74 -24.59 12.27 -14.33
C SER A 74 -23.80 11.43 -13.34
N PRO A 75 -22.57 11.01 -13.65
CA PRO A 75 -21.72 10.30 -12.68
C PRO A 75 -21.59 11.12 -11.39
N SER A 76 -21.69 10.44 -10.25
CA SER A 76 -21.37 11.00 -8.92
C SER A 76 -20.30 10.12 -8.29
N PRO A 77 -19.37 10.67 -7.49
CA PRO A 77 -18.46 9.87 -6.67
C PRO A 77 -19.19 8.83 -5.80
N ASP A 78 -20.45 9.07 -5.45
CA ASP A 78 -21.25 8.13 -4.65
C ASP A 78 -21.70 6.88 -5.44
N TYR A 79 -21.49 6.86 -6.76
CA TYR A 79 -22.01 5.83 -7.67
C TYR A 79 -20.93 5.35 -8.65
N PRO A 80 -20.14 4.32 -8.28
CA PRO A 80 -19.09 3.74 -9.13
C PRO A 80 -19.67 2.90 -10.29
N ASP A 81 -20.43 3.55 -11.18
CA ASP A 81 -21.17 2.92 -12.29
C ASP A 81 -20.40 2.97 -13.63
N ALA A 82 -19.83 1.83 -14.01
CA ALA A 82 -19.07 1.63 -15.23
C ALA A 82 -19.82 2.09 -16.48
N VAL A 83 -21.15 1.95 -16.55
CA VAL A 83 -21.93 2.34 -17.73
C VAL A 83 -21.99 3.85 -17.86
N MET A 84 -22.34 4.55 -16.78
CA MET A 84 -22.41 6.01 -16.77
C MET A 84 -21.07 6.66 -17.07
N PHE A 85 -20.00 6.15 -16.44
CA PHE A 85 -18.63 6.62 -16.67
C PHE A 85 -18.20 6.37 -18.11
N THR A 86 -18.39 5.15 -18.62
CA THR A 86 -18.05 4.80 -20.02
C THR A 86 -18.78 5.71 -21.01
N LEU A 87 -20.11 5.88 -20.89
CA LEU A 87 -20.90 6.73 -21.79
C LEU A 87 -20.47 8.20 -21.72
N THR A 88 -20.09 8.68 -20.53
CA THR A 88 -19.59 10.04 -20.32
C THR A 88 -18.25 10.24 -21.03
N LYS A 89 -17.30 9.30 -20.92
CA LYS A 89 -16.00 9.36 -21.62
C LYS A 89 -16.18 9.21 -23.14
N ARG A 90 -17.11 8.37 -23.62
CA ARG A 90 -17.50 8.31 -25.05
C ARG A 90 -17.96 9.68 -25.56
N ARG A 91 -18.83 10.36 -24.81
CA ARG A 91 -19.36 11.68 -25.18
C ARG A 91 -18.32 12.80 -25.14
N LEU A 92 -17.54 12.89 -24.06
CA LEU A 92 -16.67 14.04 -23.78
C LEU A 92 -15.26 13.88 -24.36
N LYS A 93 -14.75 12.65 -24.39
CA LYS A 93 -13.36 12.33 -24.75
C LYS A 93 -13.24 11.46 -26.00
N ARG A 94 -14.37 11.03 -26.59
CA ARG A 94 -14.45 10.16 -27.78
C ARG A 94 -13.88 8.75 -27.54
N LEU A 95 -14.08 8.22 -26.33
CA LEU A 95 -13.77 6.83 -26.03
C LEU A 95 -14.41 5.89 -27.08
N PRO A 96 -13.66 4.95 -27.69
CA PRO A 96 -14.22 3.98 -28.62
C PRO A 96 -15.28 3.05 -28.01
N GLU A 97 -16.14 2.50 -28.86
CA GLU A 97 -17.29 1.68 -28.44
C GLU A 97 -16.90 0.29 -27.92
N ASN A 98 -15.69 -0.18 -28.20
CA ASN A 98 -15.15 -1.46 -27.70
C ASN A 98 -14.67 -1.39 -26.25
N PHE A 99 -14.55 -0.21 -25.65
CA PHE A 99 -14.07 -0.08 -24.27
C PHE A 99 -15.20 0.01 -23.25
N ILE A 100 -14.97 -0.59 -22.08
CA ILE A 100 -15.74 -0.37 -20.85
C ILE A 100 -14.79 0.13 -19.76
N THR A 101 -15.03 1.30 -19.21
CA THR A 101 -14.25 1.87 -18.09
C THR A 101 -14.52 1.10 -16.81
N ILE A 102 -13.46 0.64 -16.15
CA ILE A 102 -13.51 -0.11 -14.88
C ILE A 102 -12.86 0.64 -13.72
N ILE A 103 -12.03 1.66 -13.97
CA ILE A 103 -11.46 2.57 -12.96
C ILE A 103 -11.38 3.99 -13.55
N ASP A 104 -11.72 5.00 -12.74
CA ASP A 104 -11.66 6.43 -13.13
C ASP A 104 -11.28 7.36 -11.94
N TYR A 105 -10.09 7.21 -11.36
CA TYR A 105 -9.60 8.15 -10.32
C TYR A 105 -8.94 9.40 -10.88
N ASP A 106 -8.27 9.24 -12.02
CA ASP A 106 -7.49 10.30 -12.64
C ASP A 106 -8.30 10.86 -13.82
N PRO A 107 -8.53 12.18 -13.90
CA PRO A 107 -9.26 12.77 -15.01
C PRO A 107 -8.67 12.44 -16.39
N ASP A 108 -7.36 12.18 -16.44
CA ASP A 108 -6.58 11.93 -17.63
C ASP A 108 -6.14 10.46 -17.77
N ILE A 109 -6.17 9.61 -16.73
CA ILE A 109 -5.84 8.17 -16.86
C ILE A 109 -7.07 7.32 -16.55
N VAL A 110 -7.45 6.48 -17.51
CA VAL A 110 -8.56 5.53 -17.36
C VAL A 110 -8.07 4.10 -17.56
N TYR A 111 -8.71 3.17 -16.85
CA TYR A 111 -8.54 1.74 -17.10
C TYR A 111 -9.82 1.18 -17.72
N CYS A 112 -9.65 0.38 -18.76
CA CYS A 112 -10.75 -0.16 -19.54
C CYS A 112 -10.58 -1.66 -19.81
N LEU A 113 -11.71 -2.34 -19.98
CA LEU A 113 -11.78 -3.63 -20.66
C LEU A 113 -11.82 -3.38 -22.17
N ASP A 114 -10.92 -3.98 -22.93
CA ASP A 114 -10.88 -3.89 -24.40
C ASP A 114 -11.56 -5.09 -25.07
N PHE A 115 -12.77 -4.90 -25.60
CA PHE A 115 -13.51 -5.94 -26.30
C PHE A 115 -13.06 -6.20 -27.75
N ASN A 116 -12.07 -5.44 -28.27
CA ASN A 116 -11.39 -5.80 -29.51
C ASN A 116 -10.20 -6.73 -29.28
N ASN A 117 -9.72 -6.82 -28.04
CA ASN A 117 -8.58 -7.63 -27.64
C ASN A 117 -9.03 -8.71 -26.66
N LEU A 118 -9.58 -9.80 -27.23
CA LEU A 118 -10.08 -10.94 -26.48
C LEU A 118 -9.05 -12.07 -26.46
N ASN A 119 -8.86 -12.68 -25.30
CA ASN A 119 -8.05 -13.90 -25.18
C ASN A 119 -8.82 -15.15 -25.66
N ASP A 120 -8.18 -16.33 -25.61
CA ASP A 120 -8.76 -17.60 -26.04
C ASP A 120 -10.03 -18.01 -25.25
N GLU A 121 -10.28 -17.40 -24.08
CA GLU A 121 -11.46 -17.61 -23.23
C GLU A 121 -12.58 -16.60 -23.50
N ASN A 122 -12.41 -15.69 -24.49
CA ASN A 122 -13.26 -14.54 -24.78
C ASN A 122 -13.36 -13.53 -23.63
N GLU A 123 -12.31 -13.43 -22.82
CA GLU A 123 -12.16 -12.37 -21.83
C GLU A 123 -11.38 -11.20 -22.44
N PRO A 124 -11.84 -9.94 -22.24
CA PRO A 124 -11.15 -8.76 -22.73
C PRO A 124 -9.93 -8.43 -21.86
N ALA A 125 -8.86 -7.96 -22.52
CA ALA A 125 -7.70 -7.41 -21.82
C ALA A 125 -8.06 -6.18 -20.98
N VAL A 126 -7.32 -5.97 -19.89
CA VAL A 126 -7.36 -4.71 -19.15
C VAL A 126 -6.27 -3.81 -19.71
N VAL A 127 -6.66 -2.61 -20.13
CA VAL A 127 -5.75 -1.61 -20.71
C VAL A 127 -5.87 -0.28 -19.98
N SER A 128 -4.82 0.52 -20.01
CA SER A 128 -4.84 1.92 -19.60
C SER A 128 -4.43 2.82 -20.76
N PHE A 129 -4.94 4.05 -20.79
CA PHE A 129 -4.44 5.09 -21.68
C PHE A 129 -4.76 6.48 -21.16
N ASN A 130 -3.96 7.45 -21.61
CA ASN A 130 -4.13 8.85 -21.28
C ASN A 130 -5.21 9.51 -22.16
N LEU A 131 -6.30 9.99 -21.54
CA LEU A 131 -7.40 10.75 -22.15
C LEU A 131 -7.24 12.28 -22.05
N GLY A 132 -6.02 12.76 -21.80
CA GLY A 132 -5.65 14.17 -21.73
C GLY A 132 -5.72 14.90 -23.08
N GLU A 133 -4.96 15.99 -23.24
CA GLU A 133 -4.99 16.79 -24.48
C GLU A 133 -4.58 16.00 -25.73
N TYR A 134 -3.71 15.00 -25.55
CA TYR A 134 -3.33 14.04 -26.57
C TYR A 134 -3.68 12.66 -26.07
N TRP A 135 -4.42 11.91 -26.88
CA TRP A 135 -4.64 10.49 -26.65
C TRP A 135 -3.28 9.80 -26.55
N GLY A 136 -2.98 9.24 -25.38
CA GLY A 136 -1.79 8.45 -25.15
C GLY A 136 -1.82 7.11 -25.88
N GLU A 137 -0.69 6.42 -25.88
CA GLU A 137 -0.65 5.03 -26.33
C GLU A 137 -1.43 4.14 -25.36
N GLU A 138 -2.07 3.11 -25.90
CA GLU A 138 -2.71 2.06 -25.12
C GLU A 138 -1.64 1.16 -24.49
N GLU A 139 -1.69 1.03 -23.17
CA GLU A 139 -0.84 0.13 -22.40
C GLU A 139 -1.67 -1.05 -21.91
N MET A 140 -1.23 -2.27 -22.22
CA MET A 140 -1.82 -3.48 -21.68
C MET A 140 -1.40 -3.65 -20.22
N ILE A 141 -2.38 -3.65 -19.32
CA ILE A 141 -2.18 -3.80 -17.88
C ILE A 141 -2.27 -5.27 -17.47
N ALA A 142 -3.26 -6.01 -18.01
CA ALA A 142 -3.41 -7.44 -17.75
C ALA A 142 -4.08 -8.16 -18.93
N GLU A 143 -3.85 -9.47 -19.06
CA GLU A 143 -4.47 -10.29 -20.12
C GLU A 143 -6.00 -10.37 -19.98
N ASP A 144 -6.54 -10.31 -18.76
CA ASP A 144 -7.97 -10.19 -18.49
C ASP A 144 -8.26 -9.61 -17.09
N PHE A 145 -9.55 -9.42 -16.78
CA PHE A 145 -9.99 -8.88 -15.49
C PHE A 145 -9.63 -9.77 -14.29
N GLY A 146 -9.54 -11.09 -14.47
CA GLY A 146 -9.18 -12.01 -13.40
C GLY A 146 -7.70 -11.88 -13.03
N ASP A 147 -6.84 -11.72 -14.02
CA ASP A 147 -5.41 -11.46 -13.83
C ASP A 147 -5.18 -10.09 -13.17
N PHE A 148 -5.86 -9.05 -13.68
CA PHE A 148 -5.81 -7.72 -13.09
C PHE A 148 -6.22 -7.71 -11.62
N LEU A 149 -7.37 -8.33 -11.29
CA LEU A 149 -7.87 -8.38 -9.92
C LEU A 149 -6.90 -9.14 -9.00
N LEU A 150 -6.32 -10.23 -9.49
CA LEU A 150 -5.32 -10.99 -8.71
C LEU A 150 -4.08 -10.15 -8.41
N GLU A 151 -3.54 -9.45 -9.41
CA GLU A 151 -2.36 -8.61 -9.26
C GLU A 151 -2.56 -7.51 -8.21
N ILE A 152 -3.61 -6.69 -8.33
CA ILE A 152 -3.85 -5.59 -7.40
C ILE A 152 -4.06 -6.07 -5.95
N ILE A 153 -4.64 -7.26 -5.76
CA ILE A 153 -4.85 -7.84 -4.42
C ILE A 153 -3.55 -8.40 -3.86
N GLN A 154 -2.74 -9.04 -4.70
CA GLN A 154 -1.43 -9.54 -4.27
C GLN A 154 -0.49 -8.40 -3.90
N ASP A 155 -0.51 -7.32 -4.66
CA ASP A 155 0.27 -6.11 -4.38
C ASP A 155 -0.15 -5.46 -3.06
N GLU A 156 -1.45 -5.34 -2.79
CA GLU A 156 -1.91 -4.83 -1.50
C GLU A 156 -1.54 -5.76 -0.35
N ILE A 157 -1.67 -7.08 -0.51
CA ILE A 157 -1.25 -8.03 0.52
C ILE A 157 0.26 -7.91 0.80
N GLU A 158 1.08 -7.74 -0.24
CA GLU A 158 2.51 -7.53 -0.08
C GLU A 158 2.81 -6.19 0.60
N ALA A 159 2.11 -5.11 0.22
CA ALA A 159 2.23 -3.80 0.85
C ALA A 159 1.75 -3.79 2.31
N ILE A 160 0.84 -4.69 2.68
CA ILE A 160 0.38 -4.92 4.07
C ILE A 160 1.39 -5.79 4.85
N LYS A 161 2.36 -6.46 4.24
CA LYS A 161 3.33 -7.22 5.04
C LYS A 161 4.21 -6.29 5.85
N LEU A 162 4.39 -6.64 7.12
CA LEU A 162 5.33 -5.94 7.96
C LEU A 162 6.73 -6.05 7.35
N SER A 163 7.39 -4.90 7.16
CA SER A 163 8.77 -4.87 6.72
C SER A 163 9.67 -5.61 7.72
N PRO A 164 10.75 -6.27 7.27
CA PRO A 164 11.67 -6.93 8.18
C PRO A 164 12.20 -5.97 9.25
N ILE A 165 12.09 -6.34 10.53
CA ILE A 165 12.53 -5.51 11.65
C ILE A 165 14.05 -5.62 11.78
N LYS A 166 14.78 -4.81 11.02
CA LYS A 166 16.25 -4.86 10.95
C LYS A 166 16.88 -3.52 10.57
N ILE A 167 18.17 -3.41 10.83
CA ILE A 167 19.01 -2.35 10.27
C ILE A 167 19.31 -2.66 8.80
N ILE A 168 19.25 -1.65 7.95
CA ILE A 168 19.63 -1.72 6.54
C ILE A 168 21.01 -1.06 6.38
N TYR A 169 21.92 -1.76 5.72
CA TYR A 169 23.29 -1.30 5.43
C TYR A 169 23.54 -1.07 3.94
N ASP A 170 22.74 -1.72 3.09
CA ASP A 170 22.88 -1.63 1.64
C ASP A 170 22.08 -0.45 1.10
N VAL A 171 22.79 0.54 0.58
CA VAL A 171 22.23 1.77 0.02
C VAL A 171 21.54 1.52 -1.32
N GLU A 172 22.00 0.54 -2.11
CA GLU A 172 21.39 0.24 -3.41
C GLU A 172 19.96 -0.29 -3.24
N ALA A 173 19.72 -1.02 -2.15
CA ALA A 173 18.41 -1.56 -1.78
C ALA A 173 17.37 -0.49 -1.37
N LEU A 174 17.78 0.77 -1.22
CA LEU A 174 16.96 1.88 -0.73
C LEU A 174 16.58 2.89 -1.83
N ASN A 175 17.03 2.68 -3.06
CA ASN A 175 16.75 3.63 -4.14
C ASN A 175 15.25 3.64 -4.47
N GLY A 176 14.63 4.82 -4.38
CA GLY A 176 13.19 5.00 -4.63
C GLY A 176 12.28 4.66 -3.44
N THR A 177 12.83 4.39 -2.26
CA THR A 177 12.04 4.13 -1.03
C THR A 177 12.18 5.26 -0.02
N CYS A 178 11.23 5.36 0.91
CA CYS A 178 11.37 6.19 2.11
C CYS A 178 12.23 5.47 3.16
N TYR A 179 13.09 6.20 3.85
CA TYR A 179 13.96 5.65 4.89
C TYR A 179 14.36 6.71 5.91
N VAL A 180 14.79 6.26 7.09
CA VAL A 180 15.46 7.08 8.09
C VAL A 180 16.97 6.78 8.04
N GLU A 181 17.79 7.81 7.92
CA GLU A 181 19.27 7.68 7.99
C GLU A 181 19.75 8.08 9.39
N ILE A 182 20.54 7.19 10.01
CA ILE A 182 21.29 7.49 11.23
C ILE A 182 22.74 7.68 10.85
N LYS A 183 23.18 8.93 10.95
CA LYS A 183 24.45 9.42 10.41
C LYS A 183 25.44 9.74 11.54
N PRO A 184 26.68 9.20 11.51
CA PRO A 184 27.73 9.60 12.43
C PRO A 184 28.08 11.09 12.32
N GLY A 185 28.23 11.77 13.45
CA GLY A 185 28.54 13.20 13.49
C GLY A 185 27.33 14.09 13.33
N LYS A 186 27.62 15.39 13.13
CA LYS A 186 26.63 16.40 12.76
C LYS A 186 26.31 16.31 11.28
N ASP A 187 25.22 16.95 10.87
CA ASP A 187 24.94 17.03 9.45
C ASP A 187 25.92 17.95 8.72
N THR A 188 26.19 17.55 7.48
CA THR A 188 27.11 18.18 6.56
C THR A 188 26.42 18.51 5.23
N GLY A 189 25.11 18.29 5.11
CA GLY A 189 24.35 18.38 3.85
C GLY A 189 24.58 17.23 2.87
N ASN A 190 25.33 16.19 3.27
CA ASN A 190 25.52 14.98 2.48
C ASN A 190 24.66 13.84 3.06
N HIS A 191 23.84 13.24 2.21
CA HIS A 191 23.02 12.08 2.53
C HIS A 191 23.66 10.80 1.97
N TRP A 192 23.15 9.64 2.38
CA TRP A 192 23.59 8.33 1.84
C TRP A 192 25.06 7.99 2.17
N ASN A 193 25.47 8.24 3.41
CA ASN A 193 26.87 8.00 3.80
C ASN A 193 27.13 6.50 4.02
N GLN A 194 28.30 6.02 3.59
CA GLN A 194 28.68 4.60 3.74
C GLN A 194 28.84 4.17 5.21
N GLU A 195 29.09 5.12 6.11
CA GLU A 195 29.21 4.84 7.54
C GLU A 195 27.86 4.89 8.26
N SER A 196 26.80 5.40 7.61
CA SER A 196 25.44 5.48 8.16
C SER A 196 24.76 4.11 8.19
N ILE A 197 23.70 4.03 8.99
CA ILE A 197 22.75 2.93 8.97
C ILE A 197 21.35 3.46 8.65
N TYR A 198 20.53 2.59 8.09
CA TYR A 198 19.23 2.96 7.54
C TYR A 198 18.11 2.08 8.09
N PHE A 199 16.90 2.62 8.09
CA PHE A 199 15.70 1.94 8.54
C PHE A 199 14.54 2.30 7.60
N THR A 200 13.57 1.41 7.45
CA THR A 200 12.25 1.88 7.01
C THR A 200 11.66 2.79 8.10
N ASP A 201 10.77 3.70 7.72
CA ASP A 201 10.02 4.52 8.67
C ASP A 201 9.36 3.71 9.78
N GLU A 202 8.57 2.71 9.40
CA GLU A 202 7.85 1.85 10.35
C GLU A 202 8.82 1.12 11.30
N THR A 203 9.96 0.62 10.80
CA THR A 203 10.93 -0.03 11.70
C THR A 203 11.51 0.97 12.71
N PHE A 204 11.73 2.22 12.28
CA PHE A 204 12.30 3.25 13.14
C PHE A 204 11.28 3.77 14.18
N THR A 205 9.98 3.71 13.92
CA THR A 205 8.96 4.12 14.90
C THR A 205 9.01 3.31 16.18
N TYR A 206 9.48 2.04 16.14
CA TYR A 206 9.65 1.23 17.34
C TYR A 206 10.64 1.83 18.36
N LEU A 207 11.60 2.63 17.89
CA LEU A 207 12.60 3.30 18.73
C LEU A 207 12.19 4.72 19.14
N SER A 208 11.19 5.29 18.47
CA SER A 208 10.85 6.72 18.57
C SER A 208 10.45 7.15 19.97
N LEU A 209 9.67 6.34 20.70
CA LEU A 209 9.27 6.69 22.07
C LEU A 209 10.46 6.83 23.02
N SER A 210 11.48 5.95 22.90
CA SER A 210 12.71 6.06 23.70
C SER A 210 13.50 7.33 23.36
N ILE A 211 13.55 7.70 22.08
CA ILE A 211 14.22 8.92 21.61
C ILE A 211 13.46 10.17 22.10
N GLU A 212 12.14 10.23 21.93
CA GLU A 212 11.28 11.36 22.33
C GLU A 212 11.28 11.63 23.83
N LYS A 213 11.43 10.59 24.67
CA LYS A 213 11.58 10.76 26.12
C LYS A 213 12.77 11.65 26.45
N MET A 214 13.90 11.41 25.78
CA MET A 214 15.20 12.04 26.11
C MET A 214 15.50 13.27 25.26
N TYR A 215 14.99 13.34 24.03
CA TYR A 215 15.20 14.43 23.09
C TYR A 215 13.87 14.95 22.53
N LYS A 216 13.26 15.92 23.23
CA LYS A 216 11.92 16.46 22.91
C LYS A 216 11.79 17.18 21.57
N LYS A 217 12.91 17.50 20.91
CA LYS A 217 12.92 18.11 19.58
C LYS A 217 12.89 17.06 18.46
N TYR A 218 12.95 15.77 18.80
CA TYR A 218 12.86 14.70 17.83
C TYR A 218 11.55 14.77 17.06
N SER A 219 11.63 14.49 15.77
CA SER A 219 10.51 14.27 14.88
C SER A 219 10.96 13.25 13.83
N LEU A 220 10.10 12.27 13.52
CA LEU A 220 10.30 11.35 12.40
C LEU A 220 10.34 12.10 11.06
N TRP A 221 9.66 13.23 10.97
CA TRP A 221 9.51 14.05 9.74
C TRP A 221 10.56 15.16 9.63
N GLY A 222 11.71 14.97 10.27
CA GLY A 222 12.61 16.07 10.50
C GLY A 222 14.00 15.67 10.89
N PHE A 223 14.69 16.65 11.43
CA PHE A 223 16.12 16.63 11.61
C PHE A 223 16.49 16.69 13.08
N SER A 224 17.27 15.72 13.55
CA SER A 224 17.70 15.66 14.95
C SER A 224 19.20 15.44 15.08
N GLU A 225 19.94 16.50 15.44
CA GLU A 225 21.32 16.37 15.94
C GLU A 225 21.31 16.14 17.44
N ILE A 226 21.68 14.94 17.84
CA ILE A 226 21.65 14.51 19.24
C ILE A 226 23.09 14.27 19.69
N ASP A 227 23.47 14.90 20.81
CA ASP A 227 24.81 14.74 21.37
C ASP A 227 24.98 13.38 22.05
N LYS A 228 26.23 12.94 22.19
CA LYS A 228 26.58 11.62 22.74
C LYS A 228 26.06 11.39 24.16
N PHE A 229 25.88 12.44 24.97
CA PHE A 229 25.37 12.29 26.33
C PHE A 229 23.88 11.98 26.29
N THR A 230 23.10 12.70 25.48
CA THR A 230 21.69 12.37 25.26
C THR A 230 21.53 11.00 24.61
N TRP A 231 22.40 10.61 23.66
CA TRP A 231 22.40 9.23 23.14
C TRP A 231 22.63 8.19 24.23
N GLY A 232 23.52 8.45 25.20
CA GLY A 232 23.68 7.57 26.36
C GLY A 232 22.36 7.33 27.11
N LEU A 233 21.59 8.37 27.36
CA LEU A 233 20.27 8.25 28.01
C LEU A 233 19.25 7.49 27.16
N ILE A 234 19.28 7.68 25.83
CA ILE A 234 18.43 6.93 24.90
C ILE A 234 18.81 5.44 24.93
N LEU A 235 20.10 5.12 24.93
CA LEU A 235 20.60 3.74 25.00
C LEU A 235 20.20 3.04 26.30
N ASP A 236 20.16 3.76 27.42
CA ASP A 236 19.70 3.25 28.71
C ASP A 236 18.19 2.95 28.67
N ASP A 237 17.34 3.84 28.14
CA ASP A 237 15.89 3.58 28.00
C ASP A 237 15.61 2.42 27.02
N LEU A 238 16.41 2.29 25.96
CA LEU A 238 16.35 1.14 25.04
C LEU A 238 16.80 -0.17 25.72
N GLU A 239 17.73 -0.12 26.67
CA GLU A 239 18.10 -1.29 27.47
C GLU A 239 16.91 -1.73 28.33
N GLU A 240 16.22 -0.80 28.99
CA GLU A 240 15.02 -1.09 29.78
C GLU A 240 13.90 -1.68 28.89
N LEU A 241 13.68 -1.10 27.71
CA LEU A 241 12.72 -1.64 26.73
C LEU A 241 13.09 -3.07 26.35
N LYS A 242 14.35 -3.32 25.98
CA LYS A 242 14.83 -4.66 25.62
C LYS A 242 14.66 -5.67 26.76
N LEU A 243 14.95 -5.28 28.01
CA LEU A 243 14.75 -6.14 29.18
C LEU A 243 13.26 -6.49 29.35
N PHE A 244 12.38 -5.50 29.24
CA PHE A 244 10.93 -5.71 29.26
C PHE A 244 10.46 -6.66 28.15
N LEU A 245 10.93 -6.50 26.92
CA LEU A 245 10.57 -7.38 25.80
C LEU A 245 11.01 -8.83 26.03
N LYS A 246 12.14 -9.05 26.72
CA LYS A 246 12.62 -10.39 27.10
C LYS A 246 11.78 -11.08 28.17
N GLU A 247 10.94 -10.34 28.90
CA GLU A 247 10.04 -10.90 29.92
C GLU A 247 8.76 -11.52 29.32
N ASN A 248 8.66 -11.61 27.99
CA ASN A 248 7.49 -12.11 27.25
C ASN A 248 6.21 -11.31 27.58
N PRO A 249 6.22 -9.99 27.30
CA PRO A 249 5.07 -9.14 27.59
C PRO A 249 3.86 -9.51 26.73
N LYS A 250 2.67 -9.14 27.19
CA LYS A 250 1.44 -9.25 26.38
C LYS A 250 1.38 -8.11 25.36
N GLU A 251 0.65 -8.35 24.27
CA GLU A 251 0.47 -7.40 23.17
C GLU A 251 0.06 -5.99 23.62
N ASN A 252 -0.89 -5.90 24.55
CA ASN A 252 -1.40 -4.63 25.08
C ASN A 252 -0.38 -3.88 25.95
N GLU A 253 0.61 -4.58 26.51
CA GLU A 253 1.68 -3.96 27.29
C GLU A 253 2.75 -3.35 26.38
N VAL A 254 3.00 -3.97 25.22
CA VAL A 254 3.97 -3.50 24.21
C VAL A 254 3.49 -2.24 23.51
N LYS A 255 2.18 -2.11 23.22
CA LYS A 255 1.59 -0.94 22.54
C LYS A 255 2.00 0.40 23.18
N ASN A 256 2.14 0.44 24.51
CA ASN A 256 2.47 1.67 25.24
C ASN A 256 3.98 1.91 25.40
N LYS A 257 4.81 1.08 24.78
CA LYS A 257 6.27 1.05 24.95
C LYS A 257 7.04 1.30 23.66
N ILE A 258 6.41 1.07 22.50
CA ILE A 258 6.98 1.32 21.17
C ILE A 258 6.02 2.16 20.32
N GLY A 259 6.50 2.81 19.27
CA GLY A 259 5.67 3.57 18.33
C GLY A 259 5.31 2.75 17.08
N PHE A 260 4.16 3.06 16.50
CA PHE A 260 3.66 2.51 15.22
C PHE A 260 3.38 3.68 14.28
N LEU A 261 3.78 3.61 13.01
CA LEU A 261 3.58 4.73 12.06
C LEU A 261 2.11 4.93 11.73
N PHE A 262 1.38 3.82 11.53
CA PHE A 262 -0.05 3.79 11.27
C PHE A 262 -0.73 3.02 12.39
N ASP A 263 -0.94 3.69 13.53
CA ASP A 263 -1.41 3.15 14.82
C ASP A 263 -2.19 1.83 14.71
N ASP A 264 -3.35 1.81 14.03
CA ASP A 264 -4.18 0.60 13.99
C ASP A 264 -3.69 -0.48 12.99
N LYS A 265 -3.14 -0.08 11.84
CA LYS A 265 -2.73 -1.00 10.75
C LYS A 265 -1.41 -1.71 11.12
N THR A 266 -0.37 -0.94 11.45
CA THR A 266 0.95 -1.53 11.70
C THR A 266 1.06 -2.19 13.07
N GLU A 267 0.28 -1.74 14.06
CA GLU A 267 0.11 -2.49 15.32
C GLU A 267 -0.54 -3.87 15.06
N SER A 268 -1.56 -3.93 14.19
CA SER A 268 -2.22 -5.20 13.87
C SER A 268 -1.27 -6.16 13.15
N GLN A 269 -0.49 -5.67 12.18
CA GLN A 269 0.53 -6.47 11.49
C GLN A 269 1.62 -6.98 12.43
N PHE A 270 2.07 -6.13 13.36
CA PHE A 270 3.05 -6.53 14.37
C PHE A 270 2.54 -7.69 15.25
N LYS A 271 1.22 -7.76 15.51
CA LYS A 271 0.62 -8.82 16.31
C LYS A 271 0.49 -10.16 15.58
N GLU A 272 0.36 -10.19 14.26
CA GLU A 272 0.18 -11.44 13.51
C GLU A 272 1.30 -12.45 13.75
N ASN A 273 2.54 -11.95 13.86
CA ASN A 273 3.73 -12.74 14.19
C ASN A 273 4.39 -12.23 15.47
N PHE A 274 3.59 -11.88 16.48
CA PHE A 274 4.02 -11.16 17.69
C PHE A 274 5.32 -11.68 18.30
N ASN A 275 5.41 -12.98 18.59
CA ASN A 275 6.60 -13.55 19.22
C ASN A 275 7.87 -13.41 18.36
N GLN A 276 7.74 -13.59 17.05
CA GLN A 276 8.85 -13.44 16.12
C GLN A 276 9.25 -11.96 16.00
N ASN A 277 8.27 -11.06 15.87
CA ASN A 277 8.50 -9.62 15.79
C ASN A 277 9.14 -9.06 17.06
N ILE A 278 8.79 -9.57 18.24
CA ILE A 278 9.46 -9.24 19.52
C ILE A 278 10.92 -9.69 19.50
N LEU A 279 11.21 -10.90 19.03
CA LEU A 279 12.59 -11.39 18.93
C LEU A 279 13.43 -10.55 17.95
N GLU A 280 12.86 -10.19 16.81
CA GLU A 280 13.53 -9.33 15.82
C GLU A 280 13.76 -7.91 16.37
N LEU A 281 12.77 -7.33 17.06
CA LEU A 281 12.92 -6.03 17.71
C LEU A 281 13.99 -6.05 18.82
N ILE A 282 14.10 -7.14 19.60
CA ILE A 282 15.18 -7.30 20.57
C ILE A 282 16.56 -7.28 19.87
N ASN A 283 16.69 -8.00 18.74
CA ASN A 283 17.93 -8.04 17.97
C ASN A 283 18.24 -6.67 17.34
N LEU A 284 17.24 -5.99 16.80
CA LEU A 284 17.34 -4.62 16.29
C LEU A 284 17.89 -3.68 17.35
N ILE A 285 17.33 -3.70 18.56
CA ILE A 285 17.79 -2.86 19.67
C ILE A 285 19.24 -3.19 20.02
N ILE A 286 19.62 -4.47 20.08
CA ILE A 286 21.01 -4.88 20.38
C ILE A 286 21.98 -4.31 19.35
N ASP A 287 21.69 -4.48 18.06
CA ASP A 287 22.55 -4.04 16.98
C ASP A 287 22.62 -2.51 16.90
N PHE A 288 21.48 -1.83 17.11
CA PHE A 288 21.41 -0.38 17.16
C PHE A 288 22.21 0.19 18.33
N GLN A 289 22.02 -0.36 19.54
CA GLN A 289 22.78 0.04 20.72
C GLN A 289 24.29 -0.12 20.51
N LYS A 290 24.70 -1.24 19.92
CA LYS A 290 26.09 -1.52 19.59
C LYS A 290 26.65 -0.51 18.60
N TRP A 291 25.91 -0.21 17.53
CA TRP A 291 26.35 0.74 16.51
C TRP A 291 26.49 2.15 17.09
N ILE A 292 25.47 2.67 17.79
CA ILE A 292 25.51 4.00 18.43
C ILE A 292 26.67 4.09 19.41
N SER A 293 26.86 3.07 20.25
CA SER A 293 27.95 3.02 21.24
C SER A 293 29.33 3.07 20.58
N GLU A 294 29.52 2.45 19.42
CA GLU A 294 30.77 2.51 18.67
C GLU A 294 30.98 3.90 18.06
N GLN A 295 29.94 4.51 17.48
CA GLN A 295 30.04 5.85 16.90
C GLN A 295 30.30 6.94 17.96
N CYS A 296 29.67 6.85 19.13
CA CYS A 296 29.90 7.77 20.25
C CYS A 296 31.35 7.75 20.80
N LYS A 297 32.18 6.76 20.43
CA LYS A 297 33.62 6.77 20.75
C LYS A 297 34.42 7.75 19.89
N ARG A 298 33.91 8.09 18.70
CA ARG A 298 34.61 8.88 17.68
C ARG A 298 33.90 10.19 17.35
N HIS A 299 32.60 10.28 17.63
CA HIS A 299 31.77 11.41 17.32
C HIS A 299 31.07 11.95 18.58
N ASP A 300 31.03 13.27 18.73
CA ASP A 300 30.31 13.93 19.83
C ASP A 300 28.80 14.05 19.55
N TYR A 301 28.39 13.83 18.31
CA TYR A 301 27.01 13.88 17.83
C TYR A 301 26.73 12.69 16.90
N ILE A 302 25.49 12.26 16.86
CA ILE A 302 24.95 11.39 15.81
C ILE A 302 23.61 11.99 15.39
N THR A 303 23.40 12.06 14.09
CA THR A 303 22.28 12.73 13.47
C THR A 303 21.23 11.72 13.01
N ILE A 304 19.97 12.04 13.26
CA ILE A 304 18.82 11.35 12.66
C ILE A 304 18.30 12.25 11.53
N LEU A 305 18.31 11.72 10.31
CA LEU A 305 17.64 12.29 9.16
C LEU A 305 16.35 11.50 8.96
N GLY A 306 15.24 12.10 9.37
CA GLY A 306 13.89 11.58 9.16
C GLY A 306 13.44 11.69 7.70
N ILE A 307 12.18 11.34 7.46
CA ILE A 307 11.52 11.47 6.15
C ILE A 307 11.13 12.92 5.88
#